data_AF-A0A2V6PD43-F1
#
_entry.id   AF-A0A2V6PD43-F1
#
_cell.length_a   1.000
_cell.length_b   1.000
_cell.length_c   1.000
_cell.angle_alpha   90.00
_cell.angle_beta   90.00
_cell.angle_gamma   90.00
#
_symmetry.space_group_name_H-M   'P 1'
#
loop_
_entity.id
_entity.type
_entity.pdbx_description
1 polymer ?
#
loop_
_entity_poly.entity_id
_entity_poly.type
_entity_poly.pdbx_seq_one_letter_code
_entity_poly.pdbx_strand_id
1 'polypeptide(L)'
;MKRLLVLGTVLVLLAACQTRPLGGDTGFKIVGPPGPAGPAGPPGPPGTPGPQGPAAGMAGPPGPAGPPGPPGSPGSPGGPGVAGPPGQAGPPGPPGPQGVAGAPAQWTSFRDVLFDFDKSNVPAPEKSKIDDVVTFMKQNPTAEIALEGHADPRGTDQYNMKLSDRRVKTVRQALEAAGVAAKRIRIGAQGDRLRNCSDDTEPCFQKNRRVEVFVRKVE
;
A
#
# COMPACT_ATOMS: atom_id res chain seq x y z
N MET A 1 -69.37 -34.21 -25.70
CA MET A 1 -69.36 -32.91 -26.42
C MET A 1 -69.21 -31.78 -25.41
N LYS A 2 -68.28 -30.85 -25.69
CA LYS A 2 -68.05 -29.54 -25.04
C LYS A 2 -67.35 -29.56 -23.67
N ARG A 3 -66.37 -28.71 -23.36
CA ARG A 3 -65.42 -27.86 -24.11
C ARG A 3 -64.40 -27.39 -23.06
N LEU A 4 -63.16 -27.26 -23.52
CA LEU A 4 -61.96 -26.71 -22.88
C LEU A 4 -62.18 -25.32 -22.26
N LEU A 5 -61.59 -25.03 -21.09
CA LEU A 5 -61.10 -23.69 -20.75
C LEU A 5 -59.89 -23.77 -19.81
N VAL A 6 -58.75 -23.28 -20.32
CA VAL A 6 -57.50 -22.99 -19.61
C VAL A 6 -57.55 -21.52 -19.21
N LEU A 7 -57.09 -21.15 -18.02
CA LEU A 7 -56.67 -19.78 -17.71
C LEU A 7 -55.63 -19.81 -16.57
N GLY A 8 -54.39 -19.42 -16.91
CA GLY A 8 -53.30 -19.18 -15.97
C GLY A 8 -53.29 -17.73 -15.44
N THR A 9 -52.56 -17.50 -14.35
CA THR A 9 -52.21 -16.18 -13.80
C THR A 9 -51.00 -16.39 -12.88
N VAL A 10 -49.78 -16.24 -13.38
CA VAL A 10 -48.90 -15.04 -13.39
C VAL A 10 -48.55 -14.50 -11.99
N LEU A 11 -47.27 -14.75 -11.67
CA LEU A 11 -46.43 -14.34 -10.55
C LEU A 11 -46.14 -12.84 -10.55
N VAL A 12 -46.19 -12.17 -9.39
CA VAL A 12 -45.44 -10.92 -9.14
C VAL A 12 -44.93 -10.89 -7.69
N LEU A 13 -43.66 -11.25 -7.48
CA LEU A 13 -42.90 -10.96 -6.25
C LEU A 13 -42.13 -9.65 -6.47
N LEU A 14 -42.56 -8.57 -5.84
CA LEU A 14 -41.84 -7.30 -5.79
C LEU A 14 -40.82 -7.34 -4.63
N ALA A 15 -39.54 -7.50 -4.94
CA ALA A 15 -38.45 -7.24 -4.01
C ALA A 15 -37.85 -5.86 -4.34
N ALA A 16 -38.00 -4.91 -3.42
CA ALA A 16 -37.47 -3.55 -3.55
C ALA A 16 -35.94 -3.54 -3.40
N CYS A 17 -35.27 -2.92 -4.37
CA CYS A 17 -33.83 -2.73 -4.44
C CYS A 17 -33.42 -1.49 -3.63
N GLN A 18 -32.60 -1.66 -2.58
CA GLN A 18 -31.97 -0.55 -1.86
C GLN A 18 -30.67 -0.14 -2.56
N THR A 19 -30.57 1.14 -2.91
CA THR A 19 -29.38 1.77 -3.49
C THR A 19 -28.32 2.03 -2.42
N ARG A 20 -27.12 1.47 -2.58
CA ARG A 20 -25.90 1.90 -1.87
C ARG A 20 -25.05 2.77 -2.80
N PRO A 21 -24.52 3.91 -2.33
CA PRO A 21 -23.69 4.80 -3.15
C PRO A 21 -22.29 4.23 -3.36
N LEU A 22 -21.73 4.56 -4.52
CA LEU A 22 -20.42 4.19 -5.03
C LEU A 22 -19.32 4.92 -4.26
N GLY A 23 -18.52 4.18 -3.48
CA GLY A 23 -17.25 4.66 -2.95
C GLY A 23 -16.13 4.39 -3.96
N GLY A 24 -15.40 5.44 -4.34
CA GLY A 24 -14.31 5.39 -5.31
C GLY A 24 -13.10 4.58 -4.85
N ASP A 25 -12.49 3.91 -5.81
CA ASP A 25 -11.26 3.14 -5.67
C ASP A 25 -10.08 4.02 -5.25
N THR A 26 -9.66 3.87 -3.99
CA THR A 26 -8.32 4.26 -3.55
C THR A 26 -7.32 3.23 -4.06
N GLY A 27 -6.43 3.64 -4.96
CA GLY A 27 -5.29 2.85 -5.42
C GLY A 27 -4.46 2.33 -4.25
N PHE A 28 -4.22 1.02 -4.25
CA PHE A 28 -3.54 0.27 -3.19
C PHE A 28 -2.03 0.60 -3.19
N LYS A 29 -1.58 1.46 -2.26
CA LYS A 29 -0.14 1.68 -1.97
C LYS A 29 0.27 0.76 -0.81
N ILE A 30 1.14 -0.22 -1.07
CA ILE A 30 1.70 -1.12 -0.04
C ILE A 30 2.88 -0.41 0.63
N VAL A 31 2.78 -0.15 1.93
CA VAL A 31 3.85 0.43 2.76
C VAL A 31 4.68 -0.72 3.36
N GLY A 32 6.00 -0.68 3.18
CA GLY A 32 6.93 -1.67 3.74
C GLY A 32 7.12 -1.54 5.26
N PRO A 33 7.79 -2.52 5.91
CA PRO A 33 8.05 -2.49 7.34
C PRO A 33 8.95 -1.30 7.75
N PRO A 34 8.83 -0.80 9.01
CA PRO A 34 9.69 0.28 9.52
C PRO A 34 11.18 -0.07 9.48
N GLY A 35 12.03 0.91 9.18
CA GLY A 35 13.49 0.75 9.21
C GLY A 35 14.05 0.61 10.64
N PRO A 36 15.31 0.17 10.79
CA PRO A 36 15.99 0.05 12.08
C PRO A 36 16.18 1.41 12.76
N ALA A 37 16.34 1.41 14.10
CA ALA A 37 16.60 2.61 14.88
C ALA A 37 17.93 3.28 14.50
N GLY A 38 17.96 4.61 14.50
CA GLY A 38 19.17 5.40 14.21
C GLY A 38 20.20 5.42 15.36
N PRO A 39 21.44 5.88 15.09
CA PRO A 39 22.50 6.00 16.10
C PRO A 39 22.18 7.07 17.16
N ALA A 40 22.84 6.97 18.33
CA ALA A 40 22.71 7.94 19.42
C ALA A 40 23.24 9.34 19.02
N GLY A 41 22.62 10.40 19.56
CA GLY A 41 23.04 11.79 19.33
C GLY A 41 24.34 12.17 20.06
N PRO A 42 24.97 13.31 19.70
CA PRO A 42 26.18 13.79 20.34
C PRO A 42 25.94 14.30 21.80
N PRO A 43 26.99 14.37 22.64
CA PRO A 43 26.90 14.94 23.99
C PRO A 43 26.47 16.42 24.01
N GLY A 44 25.78 16.84 25.08
CA GLY A 44 25.39 18.23 25.28
C GLY A 44 26.55 19.18 25.63
N PRO A 45 26.35 20.51 25.54
CA PRO A 45 27.38 21.50 25.87
C PRO A 45 27.70 21.56 27.39
N PRO A 46 28.88 22.06 27.80
CA PRO A 46 29.23 22.26 29.22
C PRO A 46 28.31 23.28 29.94
N GLY A 47 28.14 23.12 31.25
CA GLY A 47 27.39 24.06 32.10
C GLY A 47 28.09 25.42 32.28
N THR A 48 27.34 26.45 32.63
CA THR A 48 27.87 27.80 32.88
C THR A 48 28.61 27.91 34.22
N PRO A 49 29.65 28.78 34.36
CA PRO A 49 30.32 29.04 35.64
C PRO A 49 29.37 29.55 36.75
N GLY A 50 29.68 29.22 38.01
CA GLY A 50 28.91 29.69 39.17
C GLY A 50 29.13 31.18 39.48
N PRO A 51 28.22 31.82 40.26
CA PRO A 51 28.34 33.23 40.62
C PRO A 51 29.54 33.51 41.56
N GLN A 52 30.16 34.68 41.41
CA GLN A 52 31.28 35.15 42.24
C GLN A 52 30.81 35.54 43.66
N GLY A 53 31.58 35.18 44.70
CA GLY A 53 31.30 35.53 46.09
C GLY A 53 31.46 37.03 46.42
N PRO A 54 30.81 37.55 47.48
CA PRO A 54 30.79 38.98 47.80
C PRO A 54 32.15 39.52 48.30
N ALA A 55 32.43 40.80 48.00
CA ALA A 55 33.67 41.51 48.31
C ALA A 55 33.72 42.12 49.75
N ALA A 56 34.92 42.25 50.30
CA ALA A 56 35.27 42.52 51.70
C ALA A 56 34.90 43.94 52.23
N GLY A 57 34.73 44.03 53.57
CA GLY A 57 34.42 45.27 54.32
C GLY A 57 35.64 46.04 54.86
N MET A 58 35.43 47.35 55.07
CA MET A 58 36.38 48.45 55.31
C MET A 58 37.04 48.49 56.71
N ALA A 59 38.22 49.12 56.81
CA ALA A 59 38.95 49.38 58.06
C ALA A 59 38.47 50.66 58.81
N GLY A 60 38.56 50.67 60.15
CA GLY A 60 37.93 51.65 61.06
C GLY A 60 38.86 52.71 61.70
N PRO A 61 38.44 53.41 62.79
CA PRO A 61 39.32 54.27 63.59
C PRO A 61 39.59 53.73 65.03
N PRO A 62 40.76 54.01 65.68
CA PRO A 62 41.22 53.28 66.88
C PRO A 62 41.24 54.05 68.24
N GLY A 63 41.31 53.28 69.35
CA GLY A 63 41.97 53.59 70.65
C GLY A 63 41.09 53.45 71.92
N PRO A 64 41.61 53.26 73.17
CA PRO A 64 42.96 52.90 73.67
C PRO A 64 43.03 51.59 74.56
N ALA A 65 44.23 51.25 75.11
CA ALA A 65 44.79 49.94 75.59
C ALA A 65 44.24 49.30 76.91
N GLY A 66 44.51 48.02 77.30
CA GLY A 66 45.59 47.05 76.96
C GLY A 66 45.27 45.54 77.20
N PRO A 67 46.24 44.68 77.61
CA PRO A 67 46.98 43.73 76.76
C PRO A 67 46.47 42.27 76.81
N PRO A 68 46.31 41.62 75.64
CA PRO A 68 46.33 40.15 75.56
C PRO A 68 47.30 39.60 74.49
N GLY A 69 47.65 38.31 74.62
CA GLY A 69 48.77 37.62 73.97
C GLY A 69 48.78 37.57 72.42
N PRO A 70 49.84 36.98 71.83
CA PRO A 70 50.05 36.98 70.39
C PRO A 70 48.84 36.38 69.66
N PRO A 71 48.32 37.04 68.61
CA PRO A 71 47.20 36.53 67.83
C PRO A 71 47.52 35.15 67.24
N GLY A 72 46.55 34.23 67.32
CA GLY A 72 46.65 32.95 66.61
C GLY A 72 46.79 33.18 65.10
N SER A 73 47.51 32.28 64.43
CA SER A 73 47.71 32.33 62.98
C SER A 73 46.37 32.36 62.22
N PRO A 74 46.26 33.11 61.10
CA PRO A 74 45.05 33.13 60.28
C PRO A 74 44.60 31.72 59.88
N GLY A 75 43.28 31.48 59.92
CA GLY A 75 42.71 30.22 59.46
C GLY A 75 42.99 29.99 57.97
N SER A 76 43.19 28.73 57.59
CA SER A 76 43.38 28.32 56.20
C SER A 76 42.21 28.80 55.32
N PRO A 77 42.43 29.21 54.07
CA PRO A 77 41.35 29.50 53.13
C PRO A 77 40.39 28.31 52.99
N GLY A 78 39.08 28.59 52.84
CA GLY A 78 38.09 27.56 52.53
C GLY A 78 38.44 26.81 51.23
N GLY A 79 38.16 25.51 51.19
CA GLY A 79 38.39 24.69 50.00
C GLY A 79 37.53 25.12 48.79
N PRO A 80 37.89 24.73 47.56
CA PRO A 80 37.10 25.02 46.36
C PRO A 80 35.65 24.51 46.47
N GLY A 81 34.70 25.24 45.88
CA GLY A 81 33.33 24.78 45.74
C GLY A 81 33.22 23.49 44.92
N VAL A 82 32.22 22.66 45.21
CA VAL A 82 31.97 21.41 44.48
C VAL A 82 31.53 21.67 43.03
N ALA A 83 31.91 20.78 42.12
CA ALA A 83 31.48 20.83 40.72
C ALA A 83 29.95 20.64 40.60
N GLY A 84 29.31 21.35 39.67
CA GLY A 84 27.89 21.21 39.39
C GLY A 84 27.52 19.83 38.81
N PRO A 85 26.23 19.42 38.88
CA PRO A 85 25.78 18.15 38.33
C PRO A 85 25.89 18.13 36.79
N PRO A 86 26.00 16.94 36.16
CA PRO A 86 25.96 16.80 34.70
C PRO A 86 24.66 17.37 34.09
N GLY A 87 24.77 17.94 32.89
CA GLY A 87 23.61 18.40 32.13
C GLY A 87 22.68 17.24 31.72
N GLN A 88 21.40 17.54 31.48
CA GLN A 88 20.43 16.54 31.02
C GLN A 88 20.75 16.05 29.60
N ALA A 89 20.38 14.81 29.29
CA ALA A 89 20.49 14.25 27.94
C ALA A 89 19.56 15.00 26.97
N GLY A 90 20.02 15.24 25.73
CA GLY A 90 19.18 15.83 24.68
C GLY A 90 18.02 14.91 24.27
N PRO A 91 16.97 15.46 23.65
CA PRO A 91 15.86 14.65 23.14
C PRO A 91 16.30 13.71 22.00
N PRO A 92 15.57 12.62 21.72
CA PRO A 92 15.80 11.79 20.55
C PRO A 92 15.73 12.60 19.24
N GLY A 93 16.57 12.25 18.26
CA GLY A 93 16.49 12.84 16.93
C GLY A 93 15.18 12.48 16.20
N PRO A 94 14.79 13.23 15.16
CA PRO A 94 13.62 12.90 14.36
C PRO A 94 13.79 11.55 13.63
N PRO A 95 12.69 10.85 13.27
CA PRO A 95 12.75 9.67 12.42
C PRO A 95 13.48 9.96 11.10
N GLY A 96 14.27 9.00 10.61
CA GLY A 96 14.88 9.09 9.30
C GLY A 96 13.83 9.16 8.18
N PRO A 97 14.20 9.65 6.98
CA PRO A 97 13.30 9.64 5.84
C PRO A 97 12.85 8.21 5.51
N GLN A 98 11.59 8.05 5.10
CA GLN A 98 11.09 6.77 4.62
C GLN A 98 11.93 6.29 3.43
N GLY A 99 12.39 5.03 3.46
CA GLY A 99 13.07 4.42 2.32
C GLY A 99 12.20 4.49 1.07
N VAL A 100 12.81 4.78 -0.07
CA VAL A 100 12.09 4.75 -1.35
C VAL A 100 11.53 3.36 -1.58
N ALA A 101 10.21 3.27 -1.82
CA ALA A 101 9.62 2.00 -2.23
C ALA A 101 10.32 1.53 -3.51
N GLY A 102 10.65 0.24 -3.60
CA GLY A 102 11.13 -0.34 -4.85
C GLY A 102 10.17 -0.01 -5.99
N ALA A 103 10.70 0.19 -7.20
CA ALA A 103 9.87 0.46 -8.37
C ALA A 103 8.78 -0.63 -8.49
N PRO A 104 7.51 -0.28 -8.74
CA PRO A 104 6.46 -1.27 -8.86
C PRO A 104 6.83 -2.24 -9.99
N ALA A 105 6.81 -3.55 -9.71
CA ALA A 105 7.04 -4.55 -10.74
C ALA A 105 6.05 -4.33 -11.90
N GLN A 106 6.58 -4.27 -13.12
CA GLN A 106 5.85 -3.87 -14.31
C GLN A 106 4.94 -5.01 -14.80
N TRP A 107 3.67 -4.70 -15.06
CA TRP A 107 2.76 -5.60 -15.75
C TRP A 107 3.03 -5.55 -17.25
N THR A 108 3.12 -6.72 -17.89
CA THR A 108 3.28 -6.83 -19.34
C THR A 108 2.19 -7.72 -19.94
N SER A 109 1.65 -7.31 -21.09
CA SER A 109 0.68 -8.15 -21.82
C SER A 109 1.38 -9.42 -22.31
N PHE A 110 0.73 -10.56 -22.12
CA PHE A 110 1.30 -11.87 -22.39
C PHE A 110 0.50 -12.65 -23.43
N ARG A 111 -0.83 -12.78 -23.25
CA ARG A 111 -1.71 -13.53 -24.15
C ARG A 111 -3.11 -12.92 -24.20
N ASP A 112 -3.72 -12.97 -25.39
CA ASP A 112 -5.14 -12.69 -25.58
C ASP A 112 -5.90 -14.01 -25.82
N VAL A 113 -6.83 -14.34 -24.92
CA VAL A 113 -7.77 -15.47 -25.08
C VAL A 113 -9.04 -14.95 -25.72
N LEU A 114 -9.32 -15.37 -26.95
CA LEU A 114 -10.46 -14.89 -27.74
C LEU A 114 -11.75 -15.67 -27.44
N PHE A 115 -12.88 -15.03 -27.72
CA PHE A 115 -14.21 -15.60 -27.51
C PHE A 115 -15.11 -15.41 -28.72
N ASP A 116 -16.04 -16.36 -28.88
CA ASP A 116 -17.12 -16.24 -29.85
C ASP A 116 -18.15 -15.17 -29.43
N PHE A 117 -18.95 -14.73 -30.40
CA PHE A 117 -20.03 -13.78 -30.15
C PHE A 117 -20.98 -14.28 -29.06
N ASP A 118 -21.23 -13.43 -28.08
CA ASP A 118 -22.13 -13.70 -26.95
C ASP A 118 -21.78 -14.92 -26.08
N LYS A 119 -20.56 -15.45 -26.18
CA LYS A 119 -20.10 -16.61 -25.42
C LYS A 119 -19.09 -16.24 -24.33
N SER A 120 -19.11 -17.03 -23.26
CA SER A 120 -18.11 -17.00 -22.19
C SER A 120 -17.35 -18.31 -22.02
N ASN A 121 -17.67 -19.35 -22.79
CA ASN A 121 -16.85 -20.55 -22.88
C ASN A 121 -15.64 -20.28 -23.76
N VAL A 122 -14.48 -20.82 -23.38
CA VAL A 122 -13.25 -20.68 -24.16
C VAL A 122 -13.32 -21.62 -25.37
N PRO A 123 -13.22 -21.10 -26.61
CA PRO A 123 -13.19 -21.92 -27.82
C PRO A 123 -12.00 -22.89 -27.81
N ALA A 124 -12.13 -24.06 -28.45
CA ALA A 124 -11.07 -25.08 -28.45
C ALA A 124 -9.69 -24.57 -28.92
N PRO A 125 -9.57 -23.76 -29.99
CA PRO A 125 -8.28 -23.23 -30.44
C PRO A 125 -7.60 -22.30 -29.43
N GLU A 126 -8.38 -21.70 -28.53
CA GLU A 126 -7.91 -20.70 -27.56
C GLU A 126 -7.43 -21.36 -26.25
N LYS A 127 -7.69 -22.66 -26.05
CA LYS A 127 -7.27 -23.40 -24.85
C LYS A 127 -5.75 -23.51 -24.72
N SER A 128 -5.02 -23.64 -25.82
CA SER A 128 -3.54 -23.71 -25.81
C SER A 128 -2.90 -22.45 -25.23
N LYS A 129 -3.53 -21.29 -25.39
CA LYS A 129 -3.07 -20.04 -24.78
C LYS A 129 -3.21 -20.06 -23.25
N ILE A 130 -4.19 -20.77 -22.72
CA ILE A 130 -4.31 -21.01 -21.28
C ILE A 130 -3.16 -21.91 -20.82
N ASP A 131 -2.83 -22.96 -21.58
CA ASP A 131 -1.71 -23.86 -21.27
C ASP A 131 -0.36 -23.11 -21.26
N ASP A 132 -0.17 -22.13 -22.15
CA ASP A 132 1.01 -21.24 -22.13
C ASP A 132 1.09 -20.43 -20.83
N VAL A 133 -0.04 -19.90 -20.35
CA VAL A 133 -0.10 -19.16 -19.07
C VAL A 133 0.19 -20.09 -17.90
N VAL A 134 -0.36 -21.31 -17.90
CA VAL A 134 -0.08 -22.32 -16.88
C VAL A 134 1.41 -22.66 -16.86
N THR A 135 2.00 -22.87 -18.04
CA THR A 135 3.43 -23.17 -18.19
C THR A 135 4.30 -22.05 -17.63
N PHE A 136 3.99 -20.80 -17.99
CA PHE A 136 4.66 -19.62 -17.45
C PHE A 136 4.55 -19.57 -15.91
N MET A 137 3.36 -19.81 -15.35
CA MET A 137 3.13 -19.74 -13.90
C MET A 137 3.82 -20.85 -13.10
N LYS A 138 4.02 -22.02 -13.72
CA LYS A 138 4.83 -23.12 -13.16
C LYS A 138 6.32 -22.79 -13.18
N GLN A 139 6.82 -22.18 -14.26
CA GLN A 139 8.22 -21.79 -14.39
C GLN A 139 8.60 -20.58 -13.52
N ASN A 140 7.63 -19.76 -13.12
CA ASN A 140 7.87 -18.54 -12.33
C ASN A 140 7.02 -18.58 -11.05
N PRO A 141 7.44 -19.25 -9.96
CA PRO A 141 6.61 -19.47 -8.77
C PRO A 141 6.17 -18.21 -8.02
N THR A 142 6.92 -17.11 -8.13
CA THR A 142 6.65 -15.81 -7.49
C THR A 142 5.84 -14.88 -8.38
N ALA A 143 5.68 -15.18 -9.67
CA ALA A 143 4.98 -14.29 -10.60
C ALA A 143 3.48 -14.15 -10.26
N GLU A 144 2.89 -13.01 -10.58
CA GLU A 144 1.44 -12.79 -10.54
C GLU A 144 0.91 -12.60 -11.96
N ILE A 145 -0.38 -12.83 -12.13
CA ILE A 145 -1.11 -12.53 -13.37
C ILE A 145 -2.32 -11.64 -13.09
N ALA A 146 -2.74 -10.88 -14.10
CA ALA A 146 -4.01 -10.18 -14.13
C ALA A 146 -4.78 -10.58 -15.38
N LEU A 147 -6.09 -10.79 -15.22
CA LEU A 147 -7.01 -11.13 -16.30
C LEU A 147 -7.98 -9.98 -16.49
N GLU A 148 -7.94 -9.34 -17.66
CA GLU A 148 -8.87 -8.26 -18.01
C GLU A 148 -9.83 -8.70 -19.10
N GLY A 149 -11.13 -8.64 -18.81
CA GLY A 149 -12.18 -9.08 -19.71
C GLY A 149 -12.71 -7.95 -20.56
N HIS A 150 -12.88 -8.21 -21.85
CA HIS A 150 -13.40 -7.27 -22.82
C HIS A 150 -14.56 -7.88 -23.63
N ALA A 151 -15.41 -7.00 -24.14
CA ALA A 151 -16.52 -7.30 -25.03
C ALA A 151 -16.49 -6.37 -26.25
N ASP A 152 -17.10 -6.82 -27.34
CA ASP A 152 -17.35 -5.95 -28.48
C ASP A 152 -18.52 -4.97 -28.18
N PRO A 153 -18.69 -3.88 -28.94
CA PRO A 153 -19.61 -2.81 -28.56
C PRO A 153 -21.09 -3.16 -28.74
N ARG A 154 -21.42 -4.34 -29.26
CA ARG A 154 -22.83 -4.73 -29.48
C ARG A 154 -23.47 -5.11 -28.15
N GLY A 155 -24.57 -4.45 -27.81
CA GLY A 155 -25.29 -4.66 -26.56
C GLY A 155 -25.19 -3.45 -25.63
N THR A 156 -25.66 -3.58 -24.39
CA THR A 156 -25.57 -2.51 -23.40
C THR A 156 -24.26 -2.59 -22.62
N ASP A 157 -23.76 -1.46 -22.12
CA ASP A 157 -22.58 -1.42 -21.24
C ASP A 157 -22.73 -2.39 -20.06
N GLN A 158 -23.90 -2.41 -19.42
CA GLN A 158 -24.17 -3.33 -18.30
C GLN A 158 -24.08 -4.80 -18.73
N TYR A 159 -24.56 -5.13 -19.92
CA TYR A 159 -24.45 -6.46 -20.48
C TYR A 159 -22.99 -6.84 -20.76
N ASN A 160 -22.25 -5.94 -21.41
CA ASN A 160 -20.84 -6.12 -21.75
C ASN A 160 -19.95 -6.25 -20.52
N MET A 161 -20.22 -5.49 -19.46
CA MET A 161 -19.56 -5.62 -18.16
C MET A 161 -19.80 -7.01 -17.55
N LYS A 162 -21.03 -7.53 -17.60
CA LYS A 162 -21.34 -8.88 -17.08
C LYS A 162 -20.74 -9.99 -17.94
N LEU A 163 -20.77 -9.84 -19.27
CA LEU A 163 -20.23 -10.83 -20.19
C LEU A 163 -18.71 -10.93 -20.07
N SER A 164 -18.01 -9.81 -20.00
CA SER A 164 -16.56 -9.76 -19.78
C SER A 164 -16.16 -10.36 -18.42
N ASP A 165 -16.91 -10.08 -17.35
CA ASP A 165 -16.70 -10.71 -16.04
C ASP A 165 -16.87 -12.25 -16.10
N ARG A 166 -17.90 -12.76 -16.78
CA ARG A 166 -18.08 -14.21 -16.99
C ARG A 166 -16.90 -14.83 -17.74
N ARG A 167 -16.40 -14.18 -18.78
CA ARG A 167 -15.22 -14.64 -19.55
C ARG A 167 -13.98 -14.74 -18.67
N VAL A 168 -13.71 -13.70 -17.87
CA VAL A 168 -12.58 -13.67 -16.93
C VAL A 168 -12.70 -14.80 -15.91
N LYS A 169 -13.90 -15.02 -15.37
CA LYS A 169 -14.16 -16.13 -14.44
C LYS A 169 -13.93 -17.49 -15.08
N THR A 170 -14.34 -17.70 -16.33
CA THR A 170 -14.05 -18.94 -17.06
C THR A 170 -12.54 -19.19 -17.19
N VAL A 171 -11.77 -18.18 -17.60
CA VAL A 171 -10.31 -18.30 -17.74
C VAL A 171 -9.65 -18.54 -16.38
N ARG A 172 -10.06 -17.79 -15.36
CA ARG A 172 -9.60 -17.97 -13.97
C ARG A 172 -9.83 -19.39 -13.48
N GLN A 173 -11.05 -19.92 -13.67
CA GLN A 173 -11.39 -21.28 -13.27
C GLN A 173 -10.54 -22.33 -13.99
N ALA A 174 -10.27 -22.15 -15.28
CA ALA A 174 -9.39 -23.04 -16.03
C ALA A 174 -7.94 -23.03 -15.49
N LEU A 175 -7.41 -21.84 -15.15
CA LEU A 175 -6.08 -21.69 -14.56
C LEU A 175 -6.00 -22.30 -13.15
N GLU A 176 -7.01 -22.05 -12.30
CA GLU A 176 -7.08 -22.63 -10.96
C GLU A 176 -7.20 -24.17 -11.02
N ALA A 177 -8.03 -24.70 -11.93
CA ALA A 177 -8.14 -26.15 -12.16
C ALA A 177 -6.82 -26.77 -12.66
N ALA A 178 -5.98 -26.01 -13.35
CA ALA A 178 -4.64 -26.41 -13.78
C ALA A 178 -3.56 -26.22 -12.70
N GLY A 179 -3.94 -25.78 -11.49
CA GLY A 179 -3.06 -25.65 -10.33
C GLY A 179 -2.45 -24.26 -10.09
N VAL A 180 -2.90 -23.22 -10.80
CA VAL A 180 -2.47 -21.85 -10.52
C VAL A 180 -3.18 -21.34 -9.27
N ALA A 181 -2.41 -20.95 -8.24
CA ALA A 181 -2.99 -20.50 -6.98
C ALA A 181 -3.82 -19.20 -7.15
N ALA A 182 -5.07 -19.21 -6.70
CA ALA A 182 -6.01 -18.08 -6.80
C ALA A 182 -5.44 -16.74 -6.31
N LYS A 183 -4.61 -16.76 -5.26
CA LYS A 183 -3.94 -15.56 -4.70
C LYS A 183 -2.97 -14.87 -5.67
N ARG A 184 -2.55 -15.57 -6.73
CA ARG A 184 -1.64 -15.06 -7.77
C ARG A 184 -2.40 -14.52 -8.99
N ILE A 185 -3.73 -14.52 -8.97
CA ILE A 185 -4.59 -14.14 -10.09
C ILE A 185 -5.44 -12.93 -9.70
N ARG A 186 -5.21 -11.79 -10.35
CA ARG A 186 -6.06 -10.60 -10.28
C ARG A 186 -7.07 -10.62 -11.42
N ILE A 187 -8.25 -10.06 -11.23
CA ILE A 187 -9.32 -10.04 -12.23
C ILE A 187 -9.91 -8.64 -12.38
N GLY A 188 -10.30 -8.28 -13.60
CA GLY A 188 -11.00 -7.04 -13.92
C GLY A 188 -11.93 -7.21 -15.12
N ALA A 189 -13.11 -6.59 -15.08
CA ALA A 189 -14.07 -6.60 -16.18
C ALA A 189 -14.19 -5.19 -16.75
N GLN A 190 -13.90 -5.03 -18.05
CA GLN A 190 -13.85 -3.72 -18.72
C GLN A 190 -15.04 -3.49 -19.66
N GLY A 191 -15.85 -4.52 -19.92
CA GLY A 191 -16.89 -4.46 -20.95
C GLY A 191 -16.28 -4.07 -22.28
N ASP A 192 -16.86 -3.07 -22.95
CA ASP A 192 -16.40 -2.54 -24.24
C ASP A 192 -15.67 -1.21 -24.10
N ARG A 193 -15.20 -0.83 -22.91
CA ARG A 193 -14.55 0.47 -22.65
C ARG A 193 -13.13 0.56 -23.22
N LEU A 194 -12.40 -0.56 -23.25
CA LEU A 194 -11.01 -0.65 -23.68
C LEU A 194 -10.90 -1.52 -24.93
N ARG A 195 -11.22 -0.92 -26.09
CA ARG A 195 -11.27 -1.59 -27.39
C ARG A 195 -9.91 -1.53 -28.09
N ASN A 196 -9.54 -2.59 -28.80
CA ASN A 196 -8.34 -2.64 -29.64
C ASN A 196 -8.56 -1.99 -31.01
N CYS A 197 -9.82 -1.82 -31.41
CA CYS A 197 -10.25 -1.14 -32.63
C CYS A 197 -11.70 -0.66 -32.48
N SER A 198 -12.11 0.28 -33.33
CA SER A 198 -13.42 0.93 -33.27
C SER A 198 -14.33 0.66 -34.48
N ASP A 199 -13.84 -0.07 -35.49
CA ASP A 199 -14.62 -0.34 -36.70
C ASP A 199 -15.84 -1.22 -36.39
N ASP A 200 -16.98 -0.92 -37.02
CA ASP A 200 -18.22 -1.68 -36.88
C ASP A 200 -18.22 -2.90 -37.81
N THR A 201 -17.21 -3.77 -37.64
CA THR A 201 -16.98 -4.94 -38.50
C THR A 201 -16.66 -6.18 -37.68
N GLU A 202 -17.04 -7.36 -38.17
CA GLU A 202 -16.79 -8.62 -37.47
C GLU A 202 -15.31 -8.89 -37.16
N PRO A 203 -14.34 -8.59 -38.05
CA PRO A 203 -12.92 -8.69 -37.71
C PRO A 203 -12.50 -7.81 -36.53
N CYS A 204 -13.08 -6.61 -36.41
CA CYS A 204 -12.80 -5.74 -35.27
C CYS A 204 -13.48 -6.25 -34.00
N PHE A 205 -14.74 -6.69 -34.09
CA PHE A 205 -15.45 -7.28 -32.95
C PHE A 205 -14.69 -8.49 -32.39
N GLN A 206 -14.16 -9.36 -33.24
CA GLN A 206 -13.38 -10.52 -32.81
C GLN A 206 -12.14 -10.14 -32.00
N LYS A 207 -11.46 -9.03 -32.34
CA LYS A 207 -10.32 -8.50 -31.56
C LYS A 207 -10.75 -7.94 -30.20
N ASN A 208 -11.98 -7.45 -30.09
CA ASN A 208 -12.52 -6.89 -28.85
C ASN A 208 -13.16 -7.94 -27.93
N ARG A 209 -13.52 -9.11 -28.44
CA ARG A 209 -14.00 -10.26 -27.64
C ARG A 209 -12.84 -11.06 -27.06
N ARG A 210 -12.20 -10.53 -26.02
CA ARG A 210 -11.01 -11.17 -25.42
C ARG A 210 -10.97 -11.13 -23.90
N VAL A 211 -10.15 -12.00 -23.33
CA VAL A 211 -9.53 -11.81 -22.01
C VAL A 211 -8.05 -11.60 -22.25
N GLU A 212 -7.55 -10.43 -21.90
CA GLU A 212 -6.12 -10.10 -21.96
C GLU A 212 -5.46 -10.54 -20.66
N VAL A 213 -4.37 -11.29 -20.80
CA VAL A 213 -3.58 -11.82 -19.68
C VAL A 213 -2.33 -10.99 -19.55
N PHE A 214 -2.18 -10.33 -18.41
CA PHE A 214 -0.95 -9.65 -18.01
C PHE A 214 -0.16 -10.51 -17.04
N VAL A 215 1.17 -10.45 -17.13
CA VAL A 215 2.09 -11.12 -16.21
C VAL A 215 2.96 -10.09 -15.50
N ARG A 216 3.38 -10.42 -14.29
CA ARG A 216 4.35 -9.64 -13.52
C ARG A 216 5.24 -10.57 -12.74
N LYS A 217 6.55 -10.53 -12.99
CA LYS A 217 7.53 -11.22 -12.15
C LYS A 217 7.76 -10.40 -10.89
N VAL A 218 7.69 -11.06 -9.75
CA VAL A 218 8.05 -10.49 -8.45
C VAL A 218 9.43 -11.07 -8.13
N GLU A 219 10.45 -10.23 -8.20
CA GLU A 219 11.84 -10.56 -7.83
C GLU A 219 12.01 -10.62 -6.31
#